data_AF-A0A918JY59-F1
#
_entry.id   AF-A0A918JY59-F1
#
_cell.length_a   1.000
_cell.length_b   1.000
_cell.length_c   1.000
_cell.angle_alpha   90.00
_cell.angle_beta   90.00
_cell.angle_gamma   90.00
#
_symmetry.space_group_name_H-M   'P 1'
#
loop_
_entity.id
_entity.type
_entity.pdbx_description
1 polymer ?
#
loop_
_entity_poly.entity_id
_entity_poly.type
_entity_poly.pdbx_seq_one_letter_code
_entity_poly.pdbx_strand_id
1 'polypeptide(L)'
;MRQSSKLEEGEIYAIPLFLSDEKSTKSFARNKFTDRGKEFVFCRIIEDRRGSGYLTEIFDLVGDLNESLEKIISSNRLFQPIAITGMAITTKRWRKVHVQENYDKERDSNYSDIKIVLQDGDDYSLWQNGKETEISETEAKNYERWQIWMPSQLEKRIIKELFGEVTS
;
A
#
# COMPACT_ATOMS: atom_id res chain seq x y z
N MET A 1 -12.84 23.22 8.29
CA MET A 1 -12.53 21.77 8.40
C MET A 1 -12.08 21.31 7.01
N ARG A 2 -10.81 20.95 6.83
CA ARG A 2 -10.30 20.52 5.51
C ARG A 2 -10.88 19.14 5.24
N GLN A 3 -11.70 19.01 4.20
CA GLN A 3 -12.25 17.73 3.76
C GLN A 3 -11.06 16.81 3.46
N SER A 4 -10.85 15.79 4.30
CA SER A 4 -9.95 14.69 3.94
C SER A 4 -10.61 14.02 2.74
N SER A 5 -10.03 14.15 1.55
CA SER A 5 -10.51 13.42 0.38
C SER A 5 -10.48 11.92 0.73
N LYS A 6 -11.66 11.32 0.80
CA LYS A 6 -11.81 9.87 0.95
C LYS A 6 -11.15 9.22 -0.27
N LEU A 7 -10.26 8.25 -0.05
CA LEU A 7 -9.68 7.47 -1.15
C LEU A 7 -10.75 6.53 -1.68
N GLU A 8 -10.76 6.34 -3.00
CA GLU A 8 -11.72 5.48 -3.68
C GLU A 8 -11.06 4.14 -4.04
N GLU A 9 -11.88 3.08 -4.04
CA GLU A 9 -11.45 1.75 -4.46
C GLU A 9 -11.00 1.80 -5.94
N GLY A 10 -9.91 1.11 -6.28
CA GLY A 10 -9.35 1.11 -7.62
C GLY A 10 -8.48 2.34 -7.96
N GLU A 11 -8.34 3.32 -7.06
CA GLU A 11 -7.34 4.38 -7.23
C GLU A 11 -5.92 3.80 -7.18
N ILE A 12 -5.07 4.22 -8.13
CA ILE A 12 -3.69 3.76 -8.24
C ILE A 12 -2.73 4.91 -8.03
N TYR A 13 -1.74 4.69 -7.18
CA TYR A 13 -0.72 5.66 -6.81
C TYR A 13 0.68 5.15 -7.11
N ALA A 14 1.52 6.05 -7.62
CA ALA A 14 2.97 5.87 -7.66
C ALA A 14 3.58 6.26 -6.30
N ILE A 15 4.33 5.31 -5.74
CA ILE A 15 5.09 5.41 -4.49
C ILE A 15 6.55 5.69 -4.85
N PRO A 16 7.13 6.83 -4.43
CA PRO A 16 8.52 7.16 -4.72
C PRO A 16 9.48 6.32 -3.87
N LEU A 17 10.48 5.72 -4.50
CA LEU A 17 11.52 4.93 -3.82
C LEU A 17 12.63 5.82 -3.22
N PHE A 18 12.69 7.09 -3.60
CA PHE A 18 13.75 8.01 -3.23
C PHE A 18 13.42 8.95 -2.07
N LEU A 19 12.20 8.87 -1.51
CA LEU A 19 11.79 9.70 -0.39
C LEU A 19 11.86 8.98 0.94
N SER A 20 12.27 7.71 0.98
CA SER A 20 12.19 6.84 2.17
C SER A 20 12.83 7.42 3.43
N ASP A 21 13.85 8.28 3.31
CA ASP A 21 14.50 8.97 4.43
C ASP A 21 13.88 10.33 4.82
N GLU A 22 12.95 10.83 4.02
CA GLU A 22 12.19 12.03 4.32
C GLU A 22 11.08 11.74 5.32
N LYS A 23 10.82 12.70 6.23
CA LYS A 23 9.73 12.59 7.21
C LYS A 23 8.40 12.34 6.51
N SER A 24 7.64 11.36 7.00
CA SER A 24 6.30 11.02 6.48
C SER A 24 5.33 12.21 6.42
N THR A 25 5.49 13.18 7.32
CA THR A 25 4.65 14.39 7.42
C THR A 25 5.04 15.50 6.44
N LYS A 26 6.19 15.40 5.76
CA LYS A 26 6.67 16.40 4.81
C LYS A 26 5.73 16.43 3.59
N SER A 27 5.28 17.63 3.22
CA SER A 27 4.49 17.81 1.99
C SER A 27 5.38 18.00 0.78
N PHE A 28 4.97 17.37 -0.32
CA PHE A 28 5.60 17.47 -1.63
C PHE A 28 4.63 18.03 -2.67
N ALA A 29 3.63 18.83 -2.24
CA ALA A 29 2.62 19.40 -3.13
C ALA A 29 3.19 20.30 -4.24
N ARG A 30 4.39 20.87 -4.03
CA ARG A 30 5.10 21.69 -5.02
C ARG A 30 6.04 20.88 -5.93
N ASN A 31 6.28 19.61 -5.62
CA ASN A 31 7.20 18.76 -6.37
C ASN A 31 6.46 18.01 -7.48
N LYS A 32 6.96 18.10 -8.70
CA LYS A 32 6.35 17.42 -9.86
C LYS A 32 6.86 15.98 -10.06
N PHE A 33 8.13 15.73 -9.70
CA PHE A 33 8.81 14.44 -9.88
C PHE A 33 8.83 13.89 -11.31
N THR A 34 8.59 14.73 -12.32
CA THR A 34 8.51 14.35 -13.74
C THR A 34 9.86 13.92 -14.33
N ASP A 35 10.96 14.23 -13.65
CA ASP A 35 12.35 14.02 -14.04
C ASP A 35 12.99 12.78 -13.39
N ARG A 36 12.25 12.03 -12.57
CA ARG A 36 12.77 10.90 -11.78
C ARG A 36 12.89 9.59 -12.57
N GLY A 37 12.23 9.45 -13.72
CA GLY A 37 12.24 8.20 -14.48
C GLY A 37 11.77 7.01 -13.65
N LYS A 38 12.46 5.87 -13.74
CA LYS A 38 12.09 4.59 -13.11
C LYS A 38 12.46 4.50 -11.62
N GLU A 39 11.87 5.36 -10.80
CA GLU A 39 12.12 5.41 -9.35
C GLU A 39 10.82 5.32 -8.54
N PHE A 40 9.78 4.71 -9.11
CA PHE A 40 8.49 4.48 -8.44
C PHE A 40 8.09 3.02 -8.47
N VAL A 41 7.36 2.59 -7.45
CA VAL A 41 6.49 1.42 -7.51
C VAL A 41 5.04 1.88 -7.47
N PHE A 42 4.10 0.96 -7.64
CA PHE A 42 2.69 1.29 -7.73
C PHE A 42 1.88 0.55 -6.68
N CYS A 43 0.79 1.17 -6.23
CA CYS A 43 -0.19 0.53 -5.36
C CYS A 43 -1.61 0.82 -5.82
N ARG A 44 -2.55 -0.06 -5.47
CA ARG A 44 -3.99 0.11 -5.70
C ARG A 44 -4.75 0.06 -4.37
N ILE A 45 -5.65 1.00 -4.17
CA ILE A 45 -6.55 1.01 -3.01
C ILE A 45 -7.61 -0.07 -3.22
N ILE A 46 -7.69 -1.03 -2.28
CA ILE A 46 -8.66 -2.13 -2.32
C ILE A 46 -9.95 -1.74 -1.60
N GLU A 47 -9.82 -1.20 -0.38
CA GLU A 47 -10.96 -0.86 0.46
C GLU A 47 -10.60 0.20 1.51
N ASP A 48 -11.51 1.14 1.75
CA ASP A 48 -11.46 2.04 2.90
C ASP A 48 -12.04 1.34 4.15
N ARG A 49 -11.17 0.92 5.07
CA ARG A 49 -11.57 0.36 6.37
C ARG A 49 -11.74 1.44 7.45
N ARG A 50 -11.99 2.68 7.03
CA ARG A 50 -12.27 3.86 7.87
C ARG A 50 -11.11 4.12 8.84
N GLY A 51 -11.40 4.23 10.13
CA GLY A 51 -10.41 4.50 11.17
C GLY A 51 -9.25 3.48 11.23
N SER A 52 -9.40 2.32 10.59
CA SER A 52 -8.39 1.26 10.53
C SER A 52 -7.43 1.38 9.35
N GLY A 53 -7.55 2.43 8.53
CA GLY A 53 -6.70 2.67 7.35
C GLY A 53 -7.28 2.12 6.05
N TYR A 54 -6.47 2.20 4.99
CA TYR A 54 -6.84 1.77 3.65
C TYR A 54 -6.13 0.45 3.32
N LEU A 55 -6.92 -0.59 3.04
CA LEU A 55 -6.36 -1.84 2.54
C LEU A 55 -5.83 -1.62 1.13
N THR A 56 -4.57 -1.97 0.92
CA THR A 56 -3.81 -1.59 -0.27
C THR A 56 -2.93 -2.76 -0.71
N GLU A 57 -2.90 -3.04 -2.00
CA GLU A 57 -1.88 -3.92 -2.59
C GLU A 57 -0.77 -3.10 -3.24
N ILE A 58 0.46 -3.62 -3.18
CA ILE A 58 1.64 -3.00 -3.76
C ILE A 58 2.20 -3.93 -4.80
N PHE A 59 2.47 -3.39 -5.97
CA PHE A 59 2.97 -4.11 -7.13
C PHE A 59 4.50 -4.13 -7.16
N ASP A 60 5.09 -5.19 -7.71
CA ASP A 60 6.54 -5.36 -7.87
C ASP A 60 7.13 -4.59 -9.06
N LEU A 61 6.28 -3.95 -9.86
CA LEU A 61 6.68 -3.14 -10.99
C LEU A 61 7.38 -1.84 -10.55
N VAL A 62 8.66 -1.72 -10.90
CA VAL A 62 9.42 -0.45 -10.85
C VAL A 62 9.31 0.29 -12.18
N GLY A 63 8.83 1.52 -12.14
CA GLY A 63 8.58 2.31 -13.34
C GLY A 63 8.53 3.82 -13.09
N ASP A 64 8.11 4.56 -14.12
CA ASP A 64 7.95 6.01 -14.07
C ASP A 64 6.47 6.44 -13.95
N LEU A 65 6.23 7.75 -13.80
CA LEU A 65 4.87 8.27 -13.58
C LEU A 65 3.91 8.08 -14.76
N ASN A 66 4.40 7.73 -15.95
CA ASN A 66 3.61 7.52 -17.16
C ASN A 66 3.37 6.04 -17.47
N GLU A 67 3.69 5.12 -16.55
CA GLU A 67 3.44 3.70 -16.77
C GLU A 67 1.96 3.42 -17.04
N SER A 68 1.69 2.50 -17.97
CA SER A 68 0.33 2.17 -18.39
C SER A 68 -0.40 1.42 -17.28
N LEU A 69 -1.72 1.62 -17.20
CA LEU A 69 -2.58 0.94 -16.23
C LEU A 69 -2.45 -0.59 -16.36
N GLU A 70 -2.49 -1.11 -17.58
CA GLU A 70 -2.43 -2.54 -17.88
C GLU A 70 -1.14 -3.16 -17.38
N LYS A 71 -0.01 -2.47 -17.56
CA LYS A 71 1.29 -2.92 -17.09
C LYS A 71 1.34 -2.98 -15.56
N ILE A 72 0.74 -2.00 -14.88
CA ILE A 72 0.68 -1.97 -13.42
C ILE A 72 -0.18 -3.13 -12.91
N ILE A 73 -1.43 -3.27 -13.37
CA ILE A 73 -2.36 -4.27 -12.82
C ILE A 73 -2.06 -5.71 -13.23
N SER A 74 -1.25 -5.92 -14.28
CA SER A 74 -0.78 -7.25 -14.69
C SER A 74 0.51 -7.70 -13.97
N SER A 75 1.15 -6.81 -13.20
CA SER A 75 2.34 -7.14 -12.42
C SER A 75 1.97 -7.87 -11.12
N ASN A 76 2.94 -8.56 -10.52
CA ASN A 76 2.69 -9.31 -9.31
C ASN A 76 2.60 -8.37 -8.11
N ARG A 77 1.97 -8.85 -7.05
CA ARG A 77 2.08 -8.20 -5.75
C ARG A 77 3.49 -8.42 -5.19
N LEU A 78 4.07 -7.37 -4.66
CA LEU A 78 5.35 -7.43 -3.95
C LEU A 78 5.24 -8.22 -2.64
N PHE A 79 4.10 -8.09 -1.94
CA PHE A 79 3.74 -8.85 -0.75
C PHE A 79 2.22 -8.85 -0.56
N GLN A 80 1.72 -9.59 0.45
CA GLN A 80 0.29 -9.62 0.78
C GLN A 80 -0.27 -8.22 1.09
N PRO A 81 -1.55 -7.93 0.77
CA PRO A 81 -2.12 -6.61 1.02
C PRO A 81 -1.99 -6.13 2.46
N ILE A 82 -1.75 -4.83 2.64
CA ILE A 82 -1.48 -4.18 3.93
C ILE A 82 -2.39 -2.98 4.15
N ALA A 83 -2.48 -2.51 5.40
CA ALA A 83 -3.16 -1.27 5.73
C ALA A 83 -2.20 -0.06 5.67
N ILE A 84 -2.63 1.03 5.03
CA ILE A 84 -1.88 2.30 4.99
C ILE A 84 -2.69 3.44 5.59
N THR A 85 -1.98 4.49 6.02
CA THR A 85 -2.59 5.79 6.29
C THR A 85 -2.75 6.60 4.99
N GLY A 86 -3.80 7.42 4.89
CA GLY A 86 -3.97 8.39 3.80
C GLY A 86 -2.95 9.55 3.79
N MET A 87 -1.98 9.55 4.71
CA MET A 87 -0.98 10.61 4.85
C MET A 87 -0.17 10.84 3.57
N ALA A 88 0.27 9.77 2.88
CA ALA A 88 1.07 9.92 1.68
C ALA A 88 0.30 10.63 0.55
N ILE A 89 -1.01 10.42 0.48
CA ILE A 89 -1.89 11.03 -0.52
C ILE A 89 -2.18 12.49 -0.15
N THR A 90 -2.50 12.76 1.11
CA THR A 90 -2.84 14.12 1.58
C THR A 90 -1.63 15.08 1.54
N THR A 91 -0.43 14.59 1.83
CA THR A 91 0.81 15.38 1.73
C THR A 91 1.31 15.54 0.30
N LYS A 92 0.63 14.92 -0.68
CA LYS A 92 1.08 14.81 -2.07
C LYS A 92 2.49 14.25 -2.12
N ARG A 93 2.78 13.21 -1.35
CA ARG A 93 4.03 12.43 -1.44
C ARG A 93 3.91 11.37 -2.52
N TRP A 94 2.83 10.61 -2.51
CA TRP A 94 2.48 9.67 -3.58
C TRP A 94 1.68 10.39 -4.66
N ARG A 95 1.80 9.93 -5.91
CA ARG A 95 1.13 10.54 -7.08
C ARG A 95 0.02 9.64 -7.56
N LYS A 96 -1.22 10.12 -7.57
CA LYS A 96 -2.30 9.40 -8.27
C LYS A 96 -1.93 9.37 -9.75
N VAL A 97 -1.89 8.18 -10.34
CA VAL A 97 -1.55 7.98 -11.76
C VAL A 97 -2.74 7.45 -12.56
N HIS A 98 -3.57 6.60 -11.94
CA HIS A 98 -4.74 6.02 -12.60
C HIS A 98 -5.92 5.84 -11.63
N VAL A 99 -7.08 5.56 -12.21
CA VAL A 99 -8.21 4.91 -11.54
C VAL A 99 -8.60 3.74 -12.44
N GLN A 100 -8.69 2.54 -11.89
CA GLN A 100 -9.19 1.42 -12.65
C GLN A 100 -10.70 1.51 -12.80
N GLU A 101 -11.18 1.68 -14.02
CA GLU A 101 -12.60 1.66 -14.33
C GLU A 101 -13.21 0.27 -14.04
N ASN A 102 -14.42 0.25 -13.47
CA ASN A 102 -15.13 -0.98 -13.09
C ASN A 102 -14.32 -1.90 -12.16
N TYR A 103 -13.44 -1.34 -11.32
CA TYR A 103 -12.72 -2.10 -10.32
C TYR A 103 -13.68 -2.92 -9.45
N ASP A 104 -13.40 -4.21 -9.35
CA ASP A 104 -14.10 -5.16 -8.49
C ASP A 104 -13.06 -5.84 -7.61
N LYS A 105 -13.10 -5.58 -6.30
CA LYS A 105 -12.07 -6.07 -5.38
C LYS A 105 -11.99 -7.59 -5.29
N GLU A 106 -13.07 -8.31 -5.58
CA GLU A 106 -13.02 -9.76 -5.60
C GLU A 106 -12.30 -10.24 -6.87
N ARG A 107 -12.76 -9.81 -8.04
CA ARG A 107 -12.17 -10.21 -9.33
C ARG A 107 -10.73 -9.74 -9.49
N ASP A 108 -10.45 -8.50 -9.12
CA ASP A 108 -9.20 -7.84 -9.45
C ASP A 108 -8.16 -7.97 -8.32
N SER A 109 -8.60 -8.24 -7.08
CA SER A 109 -7.72 -8.32 -5.92
C SER A 109 -7.90 -9.59 -5.06
N ASN A 110 -8.71 -10.57 -5.48
CA ASN A 110 -9.00 -11.78 -4.70
C ASN A 110 -9.31 -11.45 -3.23
N TYR A 111 -10.17 -10.44 -3.01
CA TYR A 111 -10.41 -9.84 -1.70
C TYR A 111 -10.73 -10.89 -0.62
N SER A 112 -11.52 -11.90 -0.97
CA SER A 112 -11.91 -12.97 -0.06
C SER A 112 -10.74 -13.83 0.44
N ASP A 113 -9.62 -13.86 -0.27
CA ASP A 113 -8.41 -14.60 0.10
C ASP A 113 -7.41 -13.79 0.92
N ILE A 114 -7.64 -12.48 1.08
CA ILE A 114 -6.76 -11.61 1.87
C ILE A 114 -6.90 -11.98 3.36
N LYS A 115 -5.78 -12.39 3.94
CA LYS A 115 -5.66 -12.81 5.34
C LYS A 115 -4.73 -11.86 6.08
N ILE A 116 -5.21 -11.27 7.16
CA ILE A 116 -4.42 -10.32 7.97
C ILE A 116 -4.62 -10.63 9.45
N VAL A 117 -3.52 -10.67 10.19
CA VAL A 117 -3.51 -10.92 11.63
C VAL A 117 -3.91 -9.66 12.38
N LEU A 118 -4.92 -9.77 13.22
CA LEU A 118 -5.24 -8.81 14.26
C LEU A 118 -4.57 -9.27 15.56
N GLN A 119 -4.03 -8.33 16.33
CA GLN A 119 -3.40 -8.61 17.62
C GLN A 119 -4.01 -7.71 18.68
N ASP A 120 -4.49 -8.29 19.77
CA ASP A 120 -4.95 -7.59 20.97
C ASP A 120 -4.20 -8.14 22.18
N GLY A 121 -3.22 -7.38 22.69
CA GLY A 121 -2.28 -7.88 23.69
C GLY A 121 -1.50 -9.11 23.19
N ASP A 122 -1.67 -10.23 23.86
CA ASP A 122 -1.06 -11.52 23.53
C ASP A 122 -1.96 -12.43 22.67
N ASP A 123 -3.20 -12.01 22.40
CA ASP A 123 -4.16 -12.76 21.60
C ASP A 123 -4.04 -12.42 20.11
N TYR A 124 -4.16 -13.45 19.26
CA TYR A 124 -4.05 -13.33 17.82
C TYR A 124 -5.32 -13.87 17.15
N SER A 125 -5.86 -13.11 16.19
CA SER A 125 -6.92 -13.58 15.30
C SER A 125 -6.57 -13.31 13.85
N LEU A 126 -7.05 -14.16 12.95
CA LEU A 126 -6.93 -13.99 11.51
C LEU A 126 -8.22 -13.40 10.97
N TRP A 127 -8.14 -12.19 10.44
CA TRP A 127 -9.21 -11.58 9.66
C TRP A 127 -9.16 -12.07 8.21
N GLN A 128 -10.30 -12.54 7.70
CA GLN A 128 -10.49 -12.90 6.30
C GLN A 128 -11.95 -12.64 5.90
N ASN A 129 -12.17 -11.77 4.90
CA ASN A 129 -13.49 -11.45 4.33
C ASN A 129 -14.59 -11.17 5.38
N GLY A 130 -14.27 -10.32 6.37
CA GLY A 130 -15.22 -9.94 7.42
C GLY A 130 -15.42 -10.98 8.54
N LYS A 131 -14.69 -12.10 8.52
CA LYS A 131 -14.65 -13.09 9.60
C LYS A 131 -13.32 -13.02 10.33
N GLU A 132 -13.37 -13.27 11.63
CA GLU A 132 -12.19 -13.38 12.49
C GLU A 132 -12.17 -14.79 13.09
N THR A 133 -11.00 -15.41 13.10
CA THR A 133 -10.78 -16.74 13.69
C THR A 133 -9.54 -16.67 14.57
N GLU A 134 -9.64 -17.14 15.80
CA GLU A 134 -8.51 -17.20 16.73
C GLU A 134 -7.42 -18.12 16.17
N ILE A 135 -6.15 -17.68 16.29
CA ILE A 135 -4.98 -18.42 15.81
C ILE A 135 -3.86 -18.37 16.85
N SER A 136 -2.92 -19.30 16.75
CA SER A 136 -1.72 -19.28 17.60
C SER A 136 -0.71 -18.21 17.16
N GLU A 137 0.17 -17.78 18.07
CA GLU A 137 1.31 -16.89 17.73
C GLU A 137 2.21 -17.50 16.63
N THR A 138 2.36 -18.84 16.63
CA THR A 138 3.16 -19.55 15.63
C THR A 138 2.53 -19.45 14.25
N GLU A 139 1.20 -19.60 14.18
CA GLU A 139 0.45 -19.43 12.94
C GLU A 139 0.46 -17.97 12.45
N ALA A 140 0.34 -17.01 13.38
CA ALA A 140 0.34 -15.58 13.08
C ALA A 140 1.61 -15.11 12.35
N LYS A 141 2.75 -15.79 12.54
CA LYS A 141 4.02 -15.47 11.86
C LYS A 141 4.00 -15.70 10.35
N ASN A 142 3.00 -16.42 9.83
CA ASN A 142 2.89 -16.74 8.40
C ASN A 142 2.11 -15.69 7.59
N TYR A 143 1.57 -14.66 8.24
CA TYR A 143 0.66 -13.70 7.63
C TYR A 143 1.07 -12.26 7.94
N GLU A 144 0.60 -11.31 7.12
CA GLU A 144 0.75 -9.89 7.43
C GLU A 144 -0.03 -9.52 8.69
N ARG A 145 0.55 -8.67 9.52
CA ARG A 145 -0.15 -8.08 10.66
C ARG A 145 -0.91 -6.83 10.23
N TRP A 146 -2.06 -6.60 10.85
CA TRP A 146 -2.81 -5.37 10.73
C TRP A 146 -2.07 -4.25 11.46
N GLN A 147 -1.19 -3.59 10.73
CA GLN A 147 -0.50 -2.39 11.15
C GLN A 147 -0.74 -1.30 10.09
N ILE A 148 -0.98 -0.08 10.55
CA ILE A 148 -1.16 1.06 9.66
C ILE A 148 0.22 1.60 9.30
N TRP A 149 0.65 1.34 8.07
CA TRP A 149 1.96 1.74 7.59
C TRP A 149 2.04 3.24 7.32
N MET A 150 3.05 3.90 7.90
CA MET A 150 3.41 5.27 7.57
C MET A 150 4.19 5.33 6.23
N PRO A 151 4.06 6.42 5.45
CA PRO A 151 4.66 6.52 4.11
C PRO A 151 6.14 6.16 4.06
N SER A 152 6.97 6.79 4.90
CA SER A 152 8.42 6.57 4.90
C SER A 152 8.81 5.17 5.38
N GLN A 153 8.06 4.57 6.31
CA GLN A 153 8.29 3.20 6.78
C GLN A 153 8.00 2.19 5.66
N LEU A 154 6.89 2.40 4.97
CA LEU A 154 6.48 1.52 3.87
C LEU A 154 7.44 1.61 2.69
N GLU A 155 7.88 2.81 2.33
CA GLU A 155 8.88 3.00 1.27
C GLU A 155 10.20 2.29 1.60
N LYS A 156 10.66 2.34 2.85
CA LYS A 156 11.84 1.57 3.28
C LYS A 156 11.64 0.07 3.15
N ARG A 157 10.46 -0.44 3.56
CA ARG A 157 10.11 -1.86 3.39
C ARG A 157 10.14 -2.24 1.91
N ILE A 158 9.47 -1.49 1.05
CA ILE A 158 9.42 -1.74 -0.40
C ILE A 158 10.83 -1.82 -1.00
N ILE A 159 11.71 -0.86 -0.65
CA ILE A 159 13.11 -0.85 -1.13
C ILE A 159 13.82 -2.12 -0.66
N LYS A 160 13.65 -2.52 0.60
CA LYS A 160 14.26 -3.74 1.14
C LYS A 160 13.78 -4.99 0.42
N GLU A 161 12.48 -5.11 0.15
CA GLU A 161 11.92 -6.27 -0.56
C GLU A 161 12.38 -6.34 -2.03
N LEU A 162 12.49 -5.20 -2.71
CA LEU A 162 12.89 -5.16 -4.12
C LEU A 162 14.39 -5.33 -4.36
N PHE A 163 15.22 -4.77 -3.49
CA PHE A 163 16.66 -4.64 -3.74
C PHE A 163 17.54 -5.30 -2.67
N GLY A 164 16.95 -5.87 -1.63
CA GLY A 164 17.67 -6.42 -0.48
C GLY A 164 18.19 -5.35 0.49
N GLU A 165 19.03 -5.76 1.44
CA GLU A 165 19.75 -4.81 2.28
C GLU A 165 20.87 -4.16 1.46
N VAL A 166 20.80 -2.84 1.28
CA VAL A 166 21.94 -2.07 0.79
C VAL A 166 22.97 -2.07 1.93
N THR A 167 23.89 -3.04 1.92
CA THR A 167 25.10 -2.97 2.73
C THR A 167 25.91 -1.79 2.21
N SER A 168 25.87 -0.67 2.96
CA SER A 168 26.79 0.45 2.82
C SER A 168 28.22 0.04 3.08
#